data_AF-A0A1B6J7S3-F1
#
_entry.id   AF-A0A1B6J7S3-F1
#
_cell.length_a   1.000
_cell.length_b   1.000
_cell.length_c   1.000
_cell.angle_alpha   90.00
_cell.angle_beta   90.00
_cell.angle_gamma   90.00
#
_symmetry.space_group_name_H-M   'P 1'
#
loop_
_entity.id
_entity.type
_entity.pdbx_description
1 polymer ?
#
loop_
_entity_poly.entity_id
_entity_poly.type
_entity_poly.pdbx_seq_one_letter_code
_entity_poly.pdbx_strand_id
1 'polypeptide(L)'
;EFQLHKSVCIAAGQYDPNNSTSNHLYLCDIYEKPDAGNKLKSMMALGKSHVWPDALEKVTGQRVMDAQPLLDYFQPLYQWLLKENNRNNEYIGWKSTQKRCYKKGIPACRIQDSCRYS
;
A
#
# COMPACT_ATOMS: atom_id res chain seq x y z
N GLU A 1 2.57 -3.24 4.69
CA GLU A 1 3.82 -3.88 4.22
C GLU A 1 4.91 -2.84 3.91
N PHE A 2 4.72 -1.96 2.92
CA PHE A 2 5.74 -1.02 2.44
C PHE A 2 6.42 -0.16 3.51
N GLN A 3 5.70 0.26 4.55
CA GLN A 3 6.28 0.98 5.68
C GLN A 3 7.33 0.16 6.44
N LEU A 4 7.08 -1.14 6.62
CA LEU A 4 8.05 -2.07 7.19
C LEU A 4 9.23 -2.26 6.24
N HIS A 5 8.95 -2.51 4.95
CA HIS A 5 9.98 -2.68 3.91
C HIS A 5 10.95 -1.50 3.87
N LYS A 6 10.44 -0.27 3.80
CA LYS A 6 11.24 0.97 3.87
C LYS A 6 12.14 0.98 5.09
N SER A 7 11.60 0.68 6.27
CA SER A 7 12.38 0.72 7.50
C SER A 7 13.49 -0.35 7.58
N VAL A 8 13.21 -1.57 7.12
CA VAL A 8 14.22 -2.64 7.10
C VAL A 8 15.26 -2.43 6.01
N CYS A 9 14.91 -1.82 4.88
CA CYS A 9 15.84 -1.41 3.83
C CYS A 9 16.81 -0.33 4.27
N ILE A 10 16.34 0.64 5.07
CA ILE A 10 17.19 1.64 5.72
C ILE A 10 18.15 0.94 6.69
N ALA A 11 17.65 0.00 7.50
CA ALA A 11 18.47 -0.76 8.43
C ALA A 11 19.51 -1.65 7.72
N ALA A 12 19.19 -2.17 6.53
CA ALA A 12 20.10 -2.92 5.68
C ALA A 12 21.18 -2.06 5.00
N GLY A 13 21.10 -0.73 5.09
CA GLY A 13 21.96 0.20 4.34
C GLY A 13 21.74 0.16 2.83
N GLN A 14 20.59 -0.35 2.37
CA GLN A 14 20.26 -0.51 0.95
C GLN A 14 19.42 0.63 0.40
N TYR A 15 18.82 1.45 1.27
CA TYR A 15 17.99 2.58 0.89
C TYR A 15 18.24 3.74 1.87
N ASP A 16 18.43 4.93 1.34
CA ASP A 16 18.54 6.17 2.11
C ASP A 16 17.66 7.24 1.46
N PRO A 17 16.59 7.71 2.14
CA PRO A 17 15.69 8.72 1.60
C PRO A 17 16.35 10.09 1.39
N ASN A 18 17.48 10.38 2.05
CA ASN A 18 18.17 11.66 1.95
C ASN A 18 19.29 11.67 0.90
N ASN A 19 19.56 10.54 0.27
CA ASN A 19 20.65 10.37 -0.68
C ASN A 19 20.10 10.02 -2.06
N SER A 20 20.18 10.97 -3.00
CA SER A 20 19.70 10.80 -4.37
C SER A 20 20.45 9.74 -5.18
N THR A 21 21.65 9.34 -4.73
CA THR A 21 22.46 8.26 -5.31
C THR A 21 22.20 6.90 -4.66
N SER A 22 21.35 6.83 -3.63
CA SER A 22 20.93 5.57 -3.04
C SER A 22 20.06 4.77 -4.01
N ASN A 23 20.02 3.45 -3.82
CA ASN A 23 19.13 2.59 -4.60
C ASN A 23 17.67 2.96 -4.34
N HIS A 24 16.81 2.77 -5.33
CA HIS A 24 15.37 2.90 -5.13
C HIS A 24 14.82 1.78 -4.24
N LEU A 25 13.68 2.03 -3.58
CA LEU A 25 13.10 1.09 -2.62
C LEU A 25 12.69 -0.26 -3.23
N TYR A 26 12.35 -0.29 -4.53
CA TYR A 26 12.03 -1.52 -5.26
C TYR A 26 13.24 -2.37 -5.64
N LEU A 27 14.47 -1.86 -5.48
CA LEU A 27 15.72 -2.59 -5.69
C LEU A 27 16.33 -3.10 -4.37
N CYS A 28 15.76 -2.74 -3.23
CA CYS A 28 16.28 -3.14 -1.93
C CYS A 28 16.23 -4.66 -1.76
N ASP A 29 17.38 -5.24 -1.39
CA ASP A 29 17.50 -6.63 -0.99
C ASP A 29 18.02 -6.74 0.45
N ILE A 30 17.23 -7.38 1.31
CA ILE A 30 17.55 -7.59 2.73
C ILE A 30 18.22 -8.94 3.02
N TYR A 31 18.52 -9.73 2.00
CA TYR A 31 19.21 -11.00 2.13
C TYR A 31 20.59 -10.83 2.79
N GLU A 32 20.91 -11.69 3.76
CA GLU A 32 22.15 -11.64 4.56
C GLU A 32 22.43 -10.28 5.25
N LYS A 33 21.37 -9.52 5.58
CA LYS A 33 21.48 -8.27 6.35
C LYS A 33 21.05 -8.47 7.81
N PRO A 34 22.00 -8.66 8.75
CA PRO A 34 21.68 -8.92 10.15
C PRO A 34 20.95 -7.75 10.80
N ASP A 35 21.26 -6.51 10.43
CA ASP A 35 20.62 -5.32 11.00
C ASP A 35 19.13 -5.22 10.62
N ALA A 36 18.78 -5.56 9.38
CA ALA A 36 17.38 -5.69 8.95
C ALA A 36 16.65 -6.80 9.73
N GLY A 37 17.29 -7.96 9.86
CA GLY A 37 16.77 -9.09 10.63
C GLY A 37 16.55 -8.76 12.11
N ASN A 38 17.51 -8.09 12.75
CA ASN A 38 17.42 -7.65 14.15
C ASN A 38 16.26 -6.67 14.35
N LYS A 39 16.09 -5.73 13.43
CA LYS A 39 14.99 -4.77 13.48
C LYS A 39 13.63 -5.45 13.34
N LEU A 40 13.49 -6.35 12.36
CA LEU A 40 12.26 -7.12 12.18
C LEU A 40 11.96 -8.05 13.38
N LYS A 41 12.99 -8.73 13.90
CA LYS A 41 12.89 -9.59 15.09
C LYS A 41 12.38 -8.81 16.29
N SER A 42 12.83 -7.56 16.48
CA SER A 42 12.40 -6.73 17.61
C SER A 42 10.90 -6.44 17.60
N MET A 43 10.30 -6.25 16.42
CA MET A 43 8.85 -6.11 16.27
C MET A 43 8.14 -7.44 16.47
N MET A 44 8.61 -8.51 15.83
CA MET A 44 7.95 -9.83 15.89
C MET A 44 7.98 -10.44 17.30
N ALA A 45 9.02 -10.14 18.08
CA ALA A 45 9.13 -10.59 19.48
C ALA A 45 8.01 -10.05 20.38
N LEU A 46 7.37 -8.93 20.02
CA LEU A 46 6.23 -8.40 20.76
C LEU A 46 4.97 -9.25 20.54
N GLY A 47 4.84 -9.91 19.39
CA GLY A 47 3.66 -10.71 19.05
C GLY A 47 2.35 -9.94 19.30
N LYS A 48 1.44 -10.54 20.08
CA LYS A 48 0.15 -9.94 20.48
C LYS A 48 0.19 -9.32 21.88
N SER A 49 1.33 -9.30 22.57
CA SER A 49 1.37 -8.78 23.95
C SER A 49 1.23 -7.24 24.01
N HIS A 50 1.53 -6.56 22.90
CA HIS A 50 1.38 -5.11 22.75
C HIS A 50 0.34 -4.75 21.68
N VAL A 51 -0.18 -3.53 21.76
CA VAL A 51 -1.03 -2.99 20.68
C VAL A 51 -0.18 -2.77 19.43
N TRP A 52 -0.77 -2.97 18.26
CA TRP A 52 -0.05 -2.90 16.98
C TRP A 52 0.73 -1.59 16.73
N PRO A 53 0.31 -0.40 17.22
CA PRO A 53 1.10 0.82 17.05
C PRO A 53 2.45 0.77 17.76
N ASP A 54 2.54 0.11 18.92
CA ASP A 54 3.79 -0.03 19.67
C ASP A 54 4.76 -0.96 18.90
N ALA A 55 4.23 -2.01 18.28
CA ALA A 55 5.01 -2.88 17.43
C ALA A 55 5.50 -2.16 16.17
N LEU A 56 4.64 -1.37 15.53
CA LEU A 56 5.01 -0.56 14.37
C LEU A 56 6.08 0.48 14.71
N GLU A 57 5.96 1.14 15.87
CA GLU A 57 6.92 2.12 16.35
C GLU A 57 8.29 1.50 16.60
N LYS A 58 8.33 0.26 17.11
CA LYS A 58 9.59 -0.45 17.34
C LYS A 58 10.43 -0.62 16.09
N VAL A 59 9.78 -0.84 14.94
CA VAL A 59 10.46 -1.06 13.66
C VAL A 59 10.57 0.23 12.84
N THR A 60 9.60 1.13 12.86
CA THR A 60 9.58 2.30 11.95
C THR A 60 9.85 3.63 12.65
N GLY A 61 9.79 3.67 13.99
CA GLY A 61 9.78 4.92 14.76
C GLY A 61 8.46 5.68 14.66
N GLN A 62 7.44 5.12 14.00
CA GLN A 62 6.13 5.74 13.79
C GLN A 62 5.02 4.89 14.41
N ARG A 63 4.02 5.54 15.01
CA ARG A 63 2.83 4.86 15.57
C ARG A 63 1.64 4.79 14.62
N VAL A 64 1.73 5.45 13.47
CA VAL A 64 0.64 5.62 12.51
C VAL A 64 0.98 4.92 11.20
N MET A 65 -0.05 4.36 10.56
CA MET A 65 0.08 3.76 9.23
C MET A 65 0.31 4.86 8.19
N ASP A 66 1.34 4.67 7.36
CA ASP A 66 1.74 5.64 6.34
C ASP A 66 1.71 5.03 4.93
N ALA A 67 1.11 5.74 3.99
CA ALA A 67 1.05 5.38 2.58
C ALA A 67 2.24 5.93 1.77
N GLN A 68 3.03 6.86 2.31
CA GLN A 68 4.21 7.40 1.61
C GLN A 68 5.18 6.31 1.15
N PRO A 69 5.54 5.29 1.96
CA PRO A 69 6.43 4.21 1.51
C PRO A 69 5.91 3.42 0.30
N LEU A 70 4.57 3.30 0.17
CA LEU A 70 3.94 2.67 -0.99
C LEU A 70 4.10 3.57 -2.24
N LEU A 71 3.82 4.87 -2.09
CA LEU A 71 3.96 5.83 -3.19
C LEU A 71 5.43 5.93 -3.64
N ASP A 72 6.38 6.02 -2.71
CA ASP A 72 7.81 6.05 -2.98
C ASP A 72 8.27 4.83 -3.80
N TYR A 73 7.77 3.64 -3.45
CA TYR A 73 8.08 2.40 -4.14
C TYR A 73 7.65 2.44 -5.61
N PHE A 74 6.42 2.90 -5.87
CA PHE A 74 5.83 2.94 -7.21
C PHE A 74 6.08 4.23 -7.97
N GLN A 75 6.80 5.20 -7.41
CA GLN A 75 7.00 6.52 -8.00
C GLN A 75 7.53 6.46 -9.45
N PRO A 76 8.54 5.64 -9.80
CA PRO A 76 9.02 5.58 -11.19
C PRO A 76 7.97 5.02 -12.15
N LEU A 77 7.23 3.99 -11.73
CA LEU A 77 6.15 3.41 -12.52
C LEU A 77 5.01 4.42 -12.71
N TYR A 78 4.64 5.14 -11.65
CA TYR A 78 3.63 6.19 -11.71
C TYR A 78 4.02 7.28 -12.72
N GLN A 79 5.26 7.76 -12.68
CA GLN A 79 5.77 8.75 -13.64
C GLN A 79 5.77 8.22 -15.08
N TRP A 80 6.12 6.94 -15.27
CA TRP A 80 6.06 6.32 -16.59
C TRP A 80 4.62 6.23 -17.11
N LEU A 81 3.67 5.79 -16.27
CA LEU A 81 2.25 5.69 -16.62
C LEU A 81 1.64 7.05 -16.99
N LEU A 82 2.00 8.12 -16.28
CA LEU A 82 1.53 9.47 -16.63
C LEU A 82 1.96 9.88 -18.03
N LYS A 83 3.22 9.61 -18.40
CA LYS A 83 3.76 9.94 -19.73
C LYS A 83 3.11 9.09 -20.82
N GLU A 84 3.00 7.79 -20.59
CA GLU A 84 2.48 6.87 -21.61
C GLU A 84 0.97 7.04 -21.82
N ASN A 85 0.19 7.25 -20.75
CA ASN A 85 -1.23 7.56 -20.86
C ASN A 85 -1.48 8.87 -21.61
N ASN A 86 -0.65 9.90 -21.37
CA ASN A 86 -0.76 11.17 -22.08
C ASN A 86 -0.42 11.00 -23.57
N ARG A 87 0.65 10.27 -23.88
CA ARG A 87 1.07 9.95 -25.25
C ARG A 87 -0.02 9.21 -26.04
N ASN A 88 -0.73 8.30 -25.38
CA ASN A 88 -1.78 7.49 -26.01
C ASN A 88 -3.18 8.12 -25.90
N ASN A 89 -3.29 9.30 -25.27
CA ASN A 89 -4.54 10.00 -25.02
C ASN A 89 -5.60 9.13 -24.30
N GLU A 90 -5.14 8.36 -23.32
CA GLU A 90 -5.98 7.43 -22.54
C GLU A 90 -6.92 8.18 -21.58
N TYR A 91 -8.13 7.65 -21.42
CA TYR A 91 -9.09 8.18 -20.45
C TYR A 91 -8.77 7.67 -19.03
N ILE A 92 -8.48 8.59 -18.11
CA ILE A 92 -8.16 8.25 -16.71
C ILE A 92 -9.43 8.35 -15.84
N GLY A 93 -9.78 7.22 -15.22
CA GLY A 93 -10.92 7.10 -14.31
C GLY A 93 -11.99 6.14 -14.84
N TRP A 94 -13.13 6.09 -14.15
CA TRP A 94 -14.25 5.23 -14.52
C TRP A 94 -15.58 5.96 -14.35
N LYS A 95 -16.55 5.65 -15.21
CA LYS A 95 -17.93 6.11 -15.05
C LYS A 95 -18.64 5.26 -13.99
N SER A 96 -19.50 5.85 -13.18
CA SER A 96 -20.31 5.10 -12.21
C SER A 96 -21.15 4.03 -12.91
N THR A 97 -21.17 2.82 -12.34
CA THR A 97 -21.95 1.71 -12.90
C THR A 97 -23.44 1.88 -12.59
N GLN A 98 -24.28 1.65 -13.60
CA GLN A 98 -25.73 1.52 -13.40
C GLN A 98 -26.14 0.09 -13.04
N LYS A 99 -25.20 -0.87 -13.06
CA LYS A 99 -25.48 -2.27 -12.71
C LYS A 99 -25.84 -2.34 -11.22
N ARG A 100 -27.10 -2.66 -10.93
CA ARG A 100 -27.58 -2.90 -9.57
C ARG A 100 -27.48 -4.39 -9.28
N CYS A 101 -26.71 -4.76 -8.27
CA CYS A 101 -26.73 -6.13 -7.74
C CYS A 101 -28.03 -6.32 -6.95
N TYR A 102 -28.96 -7.11 -7.49
CA TYR A 102 -30.13 -7.59 -6.74
C TYR A 102 -29.84 -8.99 -6.21
N LYS A 103 -30.28 -9.27 -4.98
CA LYS A 103 -30.29 -10.65 -4.47
C LYS A 103 -31.31 -11.43 -5.31
N LYS A 104 -30.89 -12.55 -5.89
CA LYS A 104 -31.79 -13.45 -6.63
C LYS A 104 -32.95 -13.84 -5.70
N GLY A 105 -34.19 -13.57 -6.13
CA GLY A 105 -35.39 -13.83 -5.32
C GLY A 105 -35.87 -12.68 -4.43
N ILE A 106 -35.19 -11.52 -4.43
CA ILE A 106 -35.68 -10.30 -3.76
C ILE A 106 -35.94 -9.24 -4.84
N PRO A 107 -37.20 -8.78 -5.03
CA PRO A 107 -37.51 -7.77 -6.03
C PRO A 107 -36.76 -6.48 -5.73
N ALA A 108 -36.21 -5.87 -6.78
CA ALA A 108 -35.53 -4.59 -6.67
C ALA A 108 -36.58 -3.47 -6.51
N CYS A 109 -36.94 -3.14 -5.27
CA CYS A 109 -37.84 -2.01 -5.02
C CYS A 109 -37.11 -0.69 -5.27
N ARG A 110 -37.64 0.13 -6.19
CA ARG A 110 -37.34 1.57 -6.24
C ARG A 110 -38.24 2.25 -5.21
N ILE A 111 -37.70 3.23 -4.49
CA ILE A 111 -38.40 4.03 -3.46
C ILE A 111 -39.66 4.76 -3.98
N GLN A 112 -39.94 4.73 -5.29
CA GLN A 112 -41.06 5.45 -5.90
C GLN A 112 -42.02 4.64 -6.78
N ASP A 113 -41.84 3.32 -6.93
CA ASP A 113 -42.78 2.52 -7.73
C ASP A 113 -43.18 1.24 -7.00
N SER A 114 -44.49 1.03 -6.84
CA SER A 114 -45.09 -0.16 -6.24
C SER A 114 -44.52 -1.44 -6.88
N CYS A 115 -43.86 -2.26 -6.07
CA CYS A 115 -43.10 -3.42 -6.53
C CYS A 115 -44.06 -4.44 -7.18
N ARG A 116 -43.91 -4.64 -8.50
CA ARG A 116 -44.62 -5.70 -9.24
C ARG A 116 -43.83 -6.99 -9.14
N TYR A 117 -44.52 -8.06 -8.75
CA TYR A 117 -44.02 -9.42 -8.79
C TYR A 117 -44.12 -9.96 -10.22
N SER A 118 -43.02 -10.50 -10.74
CA SER A 118 -43.02 -11.36 -11.95
C SER A 118 -43.27 -12.80 -11.56
#